data_AF-A0A2M9W997-F1
#
_entry.id   AF-A0A2M9W997-F1
#
_cell.length_a   1.000
_cell.length_b   1.000
_cell.length_c   1.000
_cell.angle_alpha   90.00
_cell.angle_beta   90.00
_cell.angle_gamma   90.00
#
_symmetry.space_group_name_H-M   'P 1'
#
loop_
_entity.id
_entity.type
_entity.pdbx_description
1 polymer ?
#
loop_
_entity_poly.entity_id
_entity_poly.type
_entity_poly.pdbx_seq_one_letter_code
_entity_poly.pdbx_strand_id
1 'polypeptide(L)'
;MISDDRLRYLAHDPDGNGQEAAEMALEILRLRRALGAPWAIVEPLGEKYVGDGNAAMIWPAHLAGHGDVYLYRVEEASFTALLNV
;
A
#
# COMPACT_ATOMS: atom_id res chain seq x y z
N MET A 1 -14.14 10.00 -6.91
CA MET A 1 -12.75 9.84 -6.45
C MET A 1 -11.85 10.74 -7.30
N ILE A 2 -10.91 11.48 -6.70
CA ILE A 2 -9.98 12.36 -7.44
C ILE A 2 -9.02 11.53 -8.32
N SER A 3 -8.74 11.96 -9.54
CA SER A 3 -7.82 11.26 -10.45
C SER A 3 -6.35 11.52 -10.12
N ASP A 4 -5.47 10.62 -10.54
CA ASP A 4 -4.01 10.80 -10.38
C ASP A 4 -3.52 12.06 -11.09
N ASP A 5 -4.06 12.39 -12.26
CA ASP A 5 -3.69 13.61 -12.99
C ASP A 5 -4.08 14.87 -12.22
N ARG A 6 -5.24 14.86 -11.56
CA ARG A 6 -5.66 15.98 -10.72
C ARG A 6 -4.80 16.09 -9.47
N LEU A 7 -4.38 14.98 -8.88
CA LEU A 7 -3.44 14.99 -7.75
C LEU A 7 -2.06 15.51 -8.17
N ARG A 8 -1.55 15.10 -9.33
CA ARG A 8 -0.28 15.60 -9.88
C ARG A 8 -0.34 17.10 -10.13
N TYR A 9 -1.46 17.60 -10.65
CA TYR A 9 -1.69 19.04 -10.83
C TYR A 9 -1.61 19.80 -9.49
N LEU A 10 -2.30 19.32 -8.45
CA LEU A 10 -2.29 19.96 -7.13
C LEU A 10 -0.91 19.95 -6.48
N ALA A 11 -0.14 18.87 -6.67
CA ALA A 11 1.21 18.73 -6.15
C ALA A 11 2.26 19.61 -6.87
N HIS A 12 1.97 20.06 -8.10
CA HIS A 12 2.97 20.75 -8.94
C HIS A 12 3.16 22.22 -8.58
N ASP A 13 2.16 22.86 -7.98
CA ASP A 13 2.18 24.28 -7.62
C ASP A 13 1.64 24.48 -6.19
N PRO A 14 2.48 24.33 -5.16
CA PRO A 14 2.09 24.51 -3.75
C PRO A 14 1.69 25.94 -3.41
N ASP A 15 2.28 26.93 -4.09
CA ASP A 15 2.01 28.35 -3.86
C ASP A 15 0.63 28.74 -4.39
N GLY A 16 0.24 28.20 -5.55
CA GLY A 16 -1.07 28.43 -6.16
C GLY A 16 -2.21 27.57 -5.59
N ASN A 17 -1.91 26.35 -5.12
CA ASN A 17 -2.93 25.42 -4.63
C ASN A 17 -3.00 25.31 -3.09
N GLY A 18 -2.07 25.95 -2.39
CA GLY A 18 -1.91 25.82 -0.95
C GLY A 18 -0.96 24.66 -0.59
N GLN A 19 -0.01 24.93 0.29
CA GLN A 19 1.05 23.99 0.66
C GLN A 19 0.49 22.67 1.22
N GLU A 20 -0.49 22.75 2.13
CA GLU A 20 -1.15 21.57 2.72
C GLU A 20 -1.83 20.71 1.64
N ALA A 21 -2.51 21.33 0.67
CA ALA A 21 -3.18 20.59 -0.40
C ALA A 21 -2.19 19.89 -1.34
N ALA A 22 -1.04 20.51 -1.60
CA ALA A 22 0.03 19.90 -2.39
C ALA A 22 0.67 18.71 -1.65
N GLU A 23 0.93 18.84 -0.35
CA GLU A 23 1.47 17.77 0.51
C GLU A 23 0.51 16.59 0.59
N MET A 24 -0.78 16.83 0.83
CA MET A 24 -1.81 15.78 0.81
C MET A 24 -1.91 15.09 -0.55
N ALA A 25 -1.82 15.85 -1.66
CA ALA A 25 -1.90 15.26 -2.99
C ALA A 25 -0.72 14.31 -3.28
N LEU A 26 0.48 14.67 -2.83
CA LEU A 26 1.67 13.82 -2.90
C LEU A 26 1.51 12.56 -2.04
N GLU A 27 0.98 12.69 -0.84
CA GLU A 27 0.75 11.55 0.05
C GLU A 27 -0.23 10.54 -0.57
N ILE A 28 -1.35 11.02 -1.11
CA ILE A 28 -2.34 10.16 -1.78
C ILE A 28 -1.71 9.43 -2.99
N LEU A 29 -0.89 10.11 -3.79
CA LEU A 29 -0.18 9.48 -4.91
C LEU A 29 0.80 8.38 -4.43
N ARG A 30 1.53 8.61 -3.35
CA ARG A 30 2.43 7.62 -2.74
C ARG A 30 1.65 6.41 -2.23
N LEU A 31 0.55 6.64 -1.52
CA LEU A 31 -0.34 5.59 -1.03
C LEU A 31 -0.91 4.76 -2.17
N ARG A 32 -1.42 5.40 -3.23
CA ARG A 32 -1.93 4.69 -4.42
C ARG A 32 -0.86 3.86 -5.11
N ARG A 33 0.38 4.34 -5.16
CA ARG A 33 1.49 3.55 -5.72
C ARG A 33 1.84 2.35 -4.83
N ALA A 34 1.89 2.54 -3.51
CA ALA A 34 2.21 1.49 -2.56
C ALA A 34 1.11 0.43 -2.43
N LEU A 35 -0.16 0.85 -2.52
CA LEU A 35 -1.34 0.01 -2.27
C LEU A 35 -2.11 -0.37 -3.55
N GLY A 36 -1.72 0.16 -4.71
CA GLY A 36 -2.42 -0.08 -5.98
C GLY A 36 -2.19 -1.46 -6.56
N ALA A 37 -1.13 -2.15 -6.13
CA ALA A 37 -0.84 -3.52 -6.52
C ALA A 37 -0.23 -4.30 -5.34
N PRO A 38 -0.88 -5.39 -4.88
CA PRO A 38 -0.27 -6.26 -3.88
C PRO A 38 0.98 -6.93 -4.45
N TRP A 39 2.03 -7.01 -3.63
CA TRP A 39 3.29 -7.66 -4.00
C TRP A 39 3.23 -9.16 -3.77
N ALA A 40 2.66 -9.57 -2.64
CA ALA A 40 2.50 -10.96 -2.25
C ALA A 40 1.17 -11.17 -1.50
N ILE A 41 0.88 -12.41 -1.17
CA ILE A 41 -0.18 -12.82 -0.26
C ILE A 41 0.39 -13.71 0.82
N VAL A 42 -0.19 -13.64 2.01
CA VAL A 42 -0.03 -14.63 3.07
C VAL A 42 -1.27 -15.51 3.04
N GLU A 43 -1.06 -16.79 2.79
CA GLU A 43 -2.11 -17.79 2.96
C GLU A 43 -2.29 -18.03 4.47
N PRO A 44 -3.44 -17.66 5.07
CA PRO A 44 -3.65 -17.87 6.49
C PRO A 44 -3.68 -19.36 6.81
N LEU A 45 -3.10 -19.67 7.95
CA LEU A 45 -2.98 -21.02 8.46
C LEU A 45 -4.36 -21.58 8.82
N GLY A 46 -4.88 -22.49 7.99
CA GLY A 46 -6.07 -23.27 8.32
C GLY A 46 -5.80 -24.28 9.45
N GLU A 47 -6.83 -25.06 9.84
CA GLU A 47 -6.76 -26.05 10.95
C GLU A 47 -5.58 -27.04 10.87
N LYS A 48 -4.98 -27.25 9.68
CA LYS A 48 -3.80 -28.10 9.45
C LYS A 48 -2.51 -27.61 10.14
N TYR A 49 -2.44 -26.36 10.59
CA TYR A 49 -1.25 -25.75 11.18
C TYR A 49 -0.82 -26.33 12.54
N VAL A 50 -1.74 -26.96 13.29
CA VAL A 50 -1.41 -27.50 14.62
C VAL A 50 -0.40 -28.67 14.53
N GLY A 51 -0.18 -29.24 13.35
CA GLY A 51 0.60 -30.47 13.16
C GLY A 51 2.11 -30.31 12.92
N ASP A 52 2.57 -29.28 12.20
CA ASP A 52 3.93 -29.25 11.64
C ASP A 52 4.79 -28.05 12.07
N GLY A 53 4.20 -27.01 12.67
CA GLY A 53 4.92 -25.86 13.23
C GLY A 53 5.62 -24.97 12.21
N ASN A 54 5.38 -25.17 10.91
CA ASN A 54 5.93 -24.33 9.85
C ASN A 54 4.95 -23.20 9.53
N ALA A 55 5.47 -21.97 9.58
CA ALA A 55 4.72 -20.72 9.55
C ALA A 55 4.02 -20.45 8.19
N ALA A 56 3.13 -19.45 8.21
CA ALA A 56 2.32 -19.03 7.08
C ALA A 56 3.12 -18.91 5.76
N MET A 57 2.53 -19.41 4.66
CA MET A 57 3.18 -19.41 3.36
C MET A 57 3.00 -18.06 2.65
N ILE A 58 4.06 -17.59 2.01
CA ILE A 58 4.06 -16.35 1.22
C ILE A 58 4.06 -16.72 -0.26
N TRP A 59 3.07 -16.23 -1.00
CA TRP A 59 2.92 -16.49 -2.44
C TRP A 59 2.89 -15.19 -3.26
N PRO A 60 3.19 -15.25 -4.57
CA PRO A 60 2.94 -14.14 -5.49
C PRO A 60 1.48 -13.68 -5.48
N ALA A 61 1.23 -12.37 -5.51
CA ALA A 61 -0.12 -11.83 -5.33
C ALA A 61 -1.15 -12.24 -6.40
N HIS A 62 -0.71 -12.61 -7.60
CA HIS A 62 -1.60 -13.06 -8.68
C HIS A 62 -2.23 -14.44 -8.41
N LEU A 63 -1.77 -15.16 -7.38
CA LEU A 63 -2.32 -16.45 -6.95
C LEU A 63 -3.40 -16.29 -5.85
N ALA A 64 -3.85 -15.07 -5.56
CA ALA A 64 -4.77 -14.81 -4.47
C ALA A 64 -6.08 -15.59 -4.60
N GLY A 65 -6.40 -16.33 -3.55
CA GLY A 65 -7.64 -17.03 -3.32
C GLY A 65 -8.48 -16.38 -2.21
N HIS A 66 -9.57 -17.05 -1.85
CA HIS A 66 -10.48 -16.55 -0.83
C HIS A 66 -9.88 -16.73 0.57
N GLY A 67 -9.69 -15.62 1.28
CA GLY A 67 -9.19 -15.61 2.66
C GLY A 67 -7.72 -15.20 2.78
N ASP A 68 -7.00 -15.06 1.67
CA ASP A 68 -5.60 -14.63 1.68
C ASP A 68 -5.44 -13.17 2.13
N VAL A 69 -4.32 -12.89 2.80
CA VAL A 69 -3.96 -11.54 3.26
C VAL A 69 -2.96 -10.93 2.30
N TYR A 70 -3.33 -9.83 1.64
CA TYR A 70 -2.43 -9.11 0.74
C TYR A 70 -1.30 -8.41 1.49
N LEU A 71 -0.08 -8.59 0.98
CA LEU A 71 1.11 -7.85 1.38
C LEU A 71 1.43 -6.79 0.33
N TYR A 72 1.52 -5.56 0.78
CA TYR A 72 1.87 -4.41 -0.05
C TYR A 72 3.30 -3.98 0.25
N ARG A 73 4.04 -3.59 -0.79
CA ARG A 73 5.39 -3.10 -0.61
C ARG A 73 5.35 -1.60 -0.37
N VAL A 74 5.73 -1.19 0.83
CA VAL A 74 5.96 0.22 1.14
C VAL A 74 7.42 0.53 0.83
N GLU A 75 7.68 1.51 -0.04
CA GLU A 75 9.04 2.03 -0.21
C GLU A 75 9.48 2.68 1.11
N GLU A 76 10.72 2.48 1.55
CA GLU A 76 11.22 2.89 2.87
C GLU A 76 10.96 4.38 3.17
N ALA A 77 11.09 5.25 2.15
CA ALA A 77 10.77 6.67 2.24
C ALA A 77 9.29 6.99 2.55
N SER A 78 8.38 6.06 2.24
CA SER A 78 6.94 6.18 2.51
C SER A 78 6.56 5.62 3.89
N PHE A 79 7.35 4.71 4.46
CA PHE A 79 7.09 4.12 5.76
C PHE A 79 7.37 5.10 6.91
N THR A 80 8.44 5.90 6.80
CA THR A 80 8.76 6.96 7.77
C THR A 80 7.74 8.10 7.76
N ALA A 81 7.06 8.33 6.62
CA ALA A 81 5.96 9.29 6.55
C ALA A 81 4.70 8.76 7.26
N LEU A 82 4.43 7.45 7.19
CA LEU A 82 3.27 6.82 7.83
C LEU A 82 3.38 6.66 9.36
N LEU A 83 4.60 6.63 9.90
CA LEU A 83 4.85 6.47 11.35
C LEU A 83 4.97 7.80 12.12
N ASN A 84 5.02 8.94 11.42
CA ASN A 84 5.15 10.26 12.03
C ASN A 84 3.82 11.04 12.07
N VAL A 85 2.68 10.33 12.05
CA VAL A 85 1.35 10.87 12.32
C VAL A 85 0.97 10.63 13.78
#